data_AF-A0A0C9WR11-F1
#
_entry.id   AF-A0A0C9WR11-F1
#
_cell.length_a   1.000
_cell.length_b   1.000
_cell.length_c   1.000
_cell.angle_alpha   90.00
_cell.angle_beta   90.00
_cell.angle_gamma   90.00
#
_symmetry.space_group_name_H-M   'P 1'
#
loop_
_entity.id
_entity.type
_entity.pdbx_description
1 polymer ?
#
loop_
_entity_poly.entity_id
_entity_poly.type
_entity_poly.pdbx_seq_one_letter_code
_entity_poly.pdbx_strand_id
1 'polypeptide(L)'
;MSGASFFAGAHHFDASNSTFIEAKTINIHTNYGNRTTFDGVISLMPNPSTRFTGRTEAIAKLKSHFFNTNDAVQKRKFFLLYGMGGIGKTQICLKFVEEMSDR
;
A
#
# COMPACT_ATOMS: atom_id res chain seq x y z
N MET A 1 -24.26 -27.94 -18.00
CA MET A 1 -23.85 -26.70 -17.33
C MET A 1 -22.47 -26.95 -16.72
N SER A 2 -21.42 -26.32 -17.23
CA SER A 2 -20.04 -26.53 -16.78
C SER A 2 -19.80 -25.85 -15.43
N GLY A 3 -19.36 -26.60 -14.42
CA GLY A 3 -18.94 -26.02 -13.12
C GLY A 3 -17.67 -25.19 -13.28
N ALA A 4 -17.49 -24.18 -12.43
CA ALA A 4 -16.24 -23.43 -12.37
C ALA A 4 -15.12 -24.33 -11.83
N SER A 5 -13.96 -24.28 -12.47
CA SER A 5 -12.77 -25.00 -12.01
C SER A 5 -11.79 -24.00 -11.42
N PHE A 6 -11.61 -24.04 -10.10
CA PHE A 6 -10.74 -23.11 -9.37
C PHE A 6 -9.27 -23.20 -9.78
N PHE A 7 -8.82 -24.39 -10.16
CA PHE A 7 -7.41 -24.70 -10.38
C PHE A 7 -7.19 -25.38 -11.73
N ALA A 8 -7.99 -25.07 -12.75
CA ALA A 8 -7.76 -25.61 -14.08
C ALA A 8 -6.36 -25.24 -14.58
N GLY A 9 -5.52 -26.26 -14.78
CA GLY A 9 -4.14 -26.10 -15.26
C GLY A 9 -3.08 -25.79 -14.19
N ALA A 10 -3.46 -25.72 -12.90
CA ALA A 10 -2.48 -25.52 -11.83
C ALA A 10 -1.60 -26.76 -11.64
N HIS A 11 -0.29 -26.55 -11.49
CA HIS A 11 0.69 -27.59 -11.16
C HIS A 11 1.69 -27.03 -10.13
N HIS A 12 2.21 -27.92 -9.26
CA HIS A 12 3.21 -27.59 -8.23
C HIS A 12 2.73 -26.58 -7.16
N PHE A 13 1.62 -26.89 -6.49
CA PHE A 13 1.12 -26.08 -5.38
C PHE A 13 0.83 -26.93 -4.14
N ASP A 14 1.18 -26.40 -2.97
CA ASP A 14 0.91 -26.99 -1.66
C ASP A 14 0.05 -26.01 -0.84
N ALA A 15 -1.03 -26.52 -0.27
CA ALA A 15 -1.90 -25.77 0.62
C ALA A 15 -2.28 -26.66 1.81
N SER A 16 -1.63 -26.40 2.94
CA SER A 16 -1.99 -26.98 4.23
C SER A 16 -2.92 -26.04 5.01
N ASN A 17 -3.93 -26.60 5.68
CA ASN A 17 -4.83 -25.88 6.60
C ASN A 17 -5.49 -24.62 6.00
N SER A 18 -5.94 -24.68 4.74
CA SER A 18 -6.52 -23.55 4.01
C SER A 18 -7.98 -23.79 3.61
N THR A 19 -8.75 -22.70 3.49
CA THR A 19 -10.16 -22.70 3.00
C THR A 19 -10.25 -21.90 1.71
N PHE A 20 -10.80 -22.50 0.64
CA PHE A 20 -11.01 -21.84 -0.65
C PHE A 20 -12.51 -21.55 -0.86
N ILE A 21 -12.85 -20.33 -1.26
CA ILE A 21 -14.25 -19.85 -1.40
C ILE A 21 -14.48 -19.32 -2.83
N GLU A 22 -15.57 -19.76 -3.48
CA GLU A 22 -15.95 -19.31 -4.83
C GLU A 22 -16.88 -18.11 -4.69
N ALA A 23 -16.43 -16.94 -5.13
CA ALA A 23 -17.27 -15.76 -5.19
C ALA A 23 -17.62 -15.45 -6.65
N LYS A 24 -18.90 -15.53 -7.03
CA LYS A 24 -19.38 -15.18 -8.38
C LYS A 24 -19.21 -13.69 -8.71
N THR A 25 -19.24 -12.83 -7.69
CA THR A 25 -19.07 -11.39 -7.82
C THR A 25 -18.27 -10.87 -6.63
N ILE A 26 -17.13 -10.24 -6.89
CA ILE A 26 -16.36 -9.50 -5.89
C ILE A 26 -16.60 -8.02 -6.14
N ASN A 27 -17.47 -7.40 -5.33
CA ASN A 27 -17.68 -5.96 -5.38
C ASN A 27 -16.52 -5.27 -4.64
N ILE A 28 -15.44 -4.96 -5.36
CA ILE A 28 -14.33 -4.18 -4.84
C ILE A 28 -14.77 -2.71 -4.79
N HIS A 29 -15.31 -2.28 -3.66
CA HIS A 29 -15.49 -0.86 -3.39
C HIS A 29 -14.16 -0.26 -2.92
N THR A 30 -13.38 0.30 -3.85
CA THR A 30 -12.26 1.18 -3.52
C THR A 30 -12.79 2.52 -3.02
N ASN A 31 -13.19 2.57 -1.74
CA ASN A 31 -13.54 3.84 -1.12
C ASN A 31 -12.27 4.49 -0.57
N TYR A 32 -11.80 5.53 -1.27
CA TYR A 32 -10.64 6.34 -0.90
C TYR A 32 -10.92 7.31 0.28
N GLY A 33 -12.08 7.18 0.94
CA GLY A 33 -12.49 8.04 2.04
C GLY A 33 -12.92 7.26 3.27
N ASN A 34 -12.09 7.34 4.32
CA ASN A 34 -12.41 7.20 5.74
C ASN A 34 -13.64 6.35 6.11
N ARG A 35 -13.43 5.06 6.43
CA ARG A 35 -14.21 4.43 7.51
C ARG A 35 -13.51 3.24 8.15
N THR A 36 -13.41 3.32 9.47
CA THR A 36 -13.23 2.18 10.38
C THR A 36 -14.43 1.24 10.27
N THR A 37 -14.25 0.09 9.62
CA THR A 37 -15.04 -1.12 9.88
C THR A 37 -14.09 -2.30 9.87
N PHE A 38 -13.69 -2.71 11.08
CA PHE A 38 -12.96 -3.94 11.32
C PHE A 38 -13.96 -5.08 11.15
N ASP A 39 -13.84 -5.84 10.08
CA ASP A 39 -14.48 -7.15 9.91
C ASP A 39 -13.56 -8.05 9.06
N GLY A 40 -12.42 -8.45 9.65
CA GLY A 40 -11.49 -9.43 9.07
C GLY A 40 -10.68 -9.00 7.83
N VAL A 41 -10.97 -7.86 7.20
CA VAL A 41 -10.21 -7.38 6.02
C VAL A 41 -8.92 -6.69 6.46
N ILE A 42 -7.77 -7.34 6.23
CA ILE A 42 -6.46 -6.72 6.41
C ILE A 42 -6.31 -5.61 5.36
N SER A 43 -6.20 -4.36 5.81
CA SER A 43 -5.89 -3.25 4.93
C SER A 43 -4.56 -3.50 4.22
N LEU A 44 -4.57 -3.43 2.88
CA LEU A 44 -3.36 -3.65 2.05
C LEU A 44 -2.23 -2.69 2.43
N MET A 45 -2.60 -1.51 2.94
CA MET A 45 -1.68 -0.51 3.46
C MET A 45 -1.99 -0.23 4.94
N PRO A 46 -1.02 -0.35 5.86
CA PRO A 46 -1.23 0.03 7.24
C PRO A 46 -1.42 1.55 7.33
N ASN A 47 -2.20 2.00 8.32
CA ASN A 47 -2.37 3.42 8.57
C ASN A 47 -1.03 4.08 8.97
N PRO A 48 -0.80 5.35 8.59
CA PRO A 48 0.25 6.15 9.20
C PRO A 48 0.12 6.10 10.73
N SER A 49 1.23 5.82 11.42
CA SER A 49 1.21 5.82 12.88
C SER A 49 1.24 7.25 13.41
N THR A 50 0.27 7.61 14.25
CA THR A 50 0.25 8.90 14.96
C THR A 50 1.42 9.06 15.93
N ARG A 51 2.09 7.96 16.28
CA ARG A 51 3.29 7.94 17.14
C ARG A 51 4.59 7.96 16.34
N PHE A 52 4.53 7.97 15.01
CA PHE A 52 5.73 8.08 14.19
C PHE A 52 6.29 9.50 14.28
N THR A 53 7.46 9.64 14.90
CA THR A 53 8.13 10.92 15.14
C THR A 53 9.55 10.92 14.56
N GLY A 54 10.14 12.10 14.45
CA GLY A 54 11.47 12.27 13.86
C GLY A 54 11.48 12.01 12.35
N ARG A 55 12.65 11.70 11.79
CA ARG A 55 12.87 11.47 10.34
C ARG A 55 12.40 12.62 9.44
N THR A 56 12.28 13.82 10.00
CA THR A 56 11.87 15.05 9.31
C THR A 56 12.77 15.37 8.12
N GLU A 57 14.07 15.12 8.23
CA GLU A 57 15.03 15.29 7.14
C GLU A 57 14.72 14.38 5.94
N ALA A 58 14.38 13.11 6.19
CA ALA A 58 14.03 12.17 5.12
C ALA A 58 12.73 12.58 4.42
N ILE A 59 11.73 13.02 5.19
CA ILE A 59 10.46 13.55 4.68
C ILE A 59 10.71 14.83 3.86
N ALA A 60 11.55 15.74 4.34
CA ALA A 60 11.89 16.97 3.63
C ALA A 60 12.59 16.67 2.28
N LYS A 61 13.51 15.69 2.26
CA LYS A 61 14.16 15.21 1.02
C LYS A 61 13.15 14.63 0.03
N LEU A 62 12.19 13.83 0.49
CA LEU A 62 11.09 13.32 -0.34
C LEU A 62 10.27 14.46 -0.94
N LYS A 63 9.83 15.41 -0.11
CA LYS A 63 9.05 16.59 -0.56
C LYS A 63 9.81 17.40 -1.61
N SER A 64 11.08 17.71 -1.35
CA SER A 64 11.92 18.44 -2.31
C SER A 64 12.07 17.68 -3.62
N HIS A 65 12.30 16.38 -3.59
CA HIS A 65 12.47 15.58 -4.81
C HIS A 65 11.21 15.54 -5.67
N PHE A 66 10.06 15.22 -5.08
CA PHE A 66 8.81 15.05 -5.85
C PHE A 66 8.18 16.38 -6.27
N PHE A 67 8.26 17.42 -5.43
CA PHE A 67 7.54 18.69 -5.63
C PHE A 67 8.42 19.87 -6.06
N ASN A 68 9.66 19.63 -6.51
CA ASN A 68 10.46 20.70 -7.11
C ASN A 68 9.72 21.27 -8.35
N THR A 69 9.41 22.56 -8.32
CA THR A 69 8.59 23.29 -9.31
C THR A 69 9.32 23.57 -10.63
N ASN A 70 10.62 23.28 -10.71
CA ASN A 70 11.44 23.60 -11.88
C ASN A 70 11.43 22.52 -12.98
N ASP A 71 10.73 21.40 -12.76
CA ASP A 71 10.63 20.35 -13.77
C ASP A 71 9.56 20.71 -14.81
N ALA A 72 9.99 21.42 -15.87
CA ALA A 72 9.15 21.81 -17.01
C ALA A 72 8.53 20.60 -17.78
N VAL A 73 8.95 19.38 -17.47
CA VAL A 73 8.42 18.14 -18.05
C VAL A 73 8.09 17.19 -16.90
N GLN A 74 6.81 16.79 -16.78
CA GLN A 74 6.37 15.79 -15.82
C GLN A 74 6.97 14.41 -16.14
N LYS A 75 8.21 14.18 -15.71
CA LYS A 75 8.88 12.89 -15.79
C LYS A 75 8.56 12.05 -14.55
N ARG A 76 8.50 10.73 -14.73
CA ARG A 76 8.38 9.79 -13.61
C ARG A 76 9.61 9.91 -12.70
N LYS A 77 9.38 10.20 -11.42
CA LYS A 77 10.41 10.35 -10.39
C LYS A 77 10.52 9.08 -9.53
N PHE A 78 11.71 8.79 -9.04
CA PHE A 78 12.00 7.62 -8.19
C PHE A 78 12.88 8.03 -7.00
N PHE A 79 12.57 7.49 -5.81
CA PHE A 79 13.31 7.76 -4.59
C PHE A 79 13.63 6.46 -3.85
N LEU A 80 14.88 6.23 -3.46
CA LEU A 80 15.31 5.04 -2.73
C LEU A 80 15.40 5.33 -1.23
N LEU A 81 14.60 4.61 -0.44
CA LEU A 81 14.69 4.56 1.02
C LEU A 81 15.32 3.23 1.45
N TYR A 82 16.47 3.29 2.14
CA TYR A 82 17.21 2.11 2.61
C TYR A 82 17.54 2.19 4.11
N GLY A 83 17.87 1.05 4.71
CA GLY A 83 18.19 0.94 6.14
C GLY A 83 17.73 -0.39 6.74
N MET A 84 18.13 -0.64 7.99
CA MET A 84 17.80 -1.87 8.72
C MET A 84 16.28 -2.16 8.80
N GLY A 85 15.93 -3.42 9.04
CA GLY A 85 14.55 -3.82 9.32
C GLY A 85 13.97 -3.03 10.51
N GLY A 86 12.67 -2.75 10.49
CA GLY A 86 12.00 -2.06 11.61
C GLY A 86 12.33 -0.56 11.79
N ILE A 87 13.28 0.01 11.06
CA ILE A 87 13.71 1.42 11.22
C ILE A 87 12.65 2.47 10.83
N GLY A 88 11.51 2.03 10.30
CA GLY A 88 10.38 2.91 9.95
C GLY A 88 10.31 3.34 8.48
N LYS A 89 10.99 2.69 7.53
CA LYS A 89 10.94 3.05 6.09
C LYS A 89 9.51 3.15 5.55
N THR A 90 8.68 2.15 5.83
CA THR A 90 7.25 2.16 5.46
C THR A 90 6.52 3.33 6.12
N GLN A 91 6.78 3.60 7.39
CA GLN A 91 6.16 4.73 8.12
C GLN A 91 6.58 6.09 7.55
N ILE A 92 7.82 6.25 7.06
CA ILE A 92 8.24 7.46 6.33
C ILE A 92 7.39 7.67 5.08
N CYS A 93 7.16 6.63 4.28
CA CYS A 93 6.32 6.72 3.08
C CYS A 93 4.87 7.07 3.43
N LEU A 94 4.31 6.41 4.44
CA LEU A 94 2.94 6.67 4.89
C LEU A 94 2.78 8.09 5.40
N LYS A 95 3.74 8.57 6.20
CA LYS A 95 3.74 9.94 6.71
C LYS A 95 3.88 10.97 5.59
N PHE A 96 4.72 10.70 4.59
CA PHE A 96 4.84 11.55 3.42
C PHE A 96 3.51 11.64 2.64
N VAL A 97 2.84 10.51 2.39
CA VAL A 97 1.53 10.53 1.70
C VAL A 97 0.49 11.28 2.53
N GLU A 98 0.44 11.04 3.84
CA GLU A 98 -0.45 11.75 4.77
C GLU A 98 -0.24 13.27 4.68
N GLU A 99 1.01 13.74 4.82
CA GLU A 99 1.35 15.18 4.79
C GLU A 99 1.18 15.84 3.42
N MET A 100 1.11 15.06 2.34
CA MET A 100 0.92 15.57 0.98
C MET A 100 -0.51 15.39 0.45
N SER A 101 -1.38 14.66 1.16
CA SER A 101 -2.77 14.45 0.73
C SER A 101 -3.63 15.71 0.82
N ASP A 102 -3.21 16.68 1.65
CA ASP A 102 -3.89 17.97 1.84
C ASP A 102 -3.40 19.07 0.87
N ARG A 103 -2.56 18.72 -0.12
CA ARG A 103 -1.96 19.65 -1.09
C ARG A 103 -2.35 19.31 -2.52
#